data_AF-A0A3D5D8A7-F1
#
_entry.id   AF-A0A3D5D8A7-F1
#
_cell.length_a   1.000
_cell.length_b   1.000
_cell.length_c   1.000
_cell.angle_alpha   90.00
_cell.angle_beta   90.00
_cell.angle_gamma   90.00
#
_symmetry.space_group_name_H-M   'P 1'
#
loop_
_entity.id
_entity.type
_entity.pdbx_description
1 polymer ?
#
loop_
_entity_poly.entity_id
_entity_poly.type
_entity_poly.pdbx_seq_one_letter_code
_entity_poly.pdbx_strand_id
1 'polypeptide(L)' 'MAKKITVTAGLVFRDGRLLITQRPSGGDLPGLWEFPGGKCEPGETL' A
#
# COMPACT_ATOMS: atom_id res chain seq x y z
N MET A 1 16.58 17.12 -5.44
CA MET A 1 15.28 17.13 -4.72
C MET A 1 14.65 15.75 -4.85
N ALA A 2 14.00 15.22 -3.80
CA ALA A 2 13.36 13.91 -3.85
C ALA A 2 12.07 13.97 -4.70
N LYS A 3 11.85 12.96 -5.54
CA LYS A 3 10.63 12.83 -6.35
C LYS A 3 9.46 12.51 -5.43
N LYS A 4 8.39 13.32 -5.46
CA LYS A 4 7.13 12.99 -4.80
C LYS A 4 6.43 11.87 -5.59
N ILE A 5 5.94 10.85 -4.88
CA ILE A 5 5.18 9.74 -5.45
C ILE A 5 3.85 9.69 -4.72
N THR A 6 2.75 9.71 -5.46
CA THR A 6 1.41 9.50 -4.92
C THR A 6 1.17 8.01 -4.77
N VAL A 7 0.73 7.58 -3.60
CA VAL A 7 0.41 6.18 -3.28
C VAL A 7 -0.97 6.10 -2.65
N THR A 8 -1.71 5.04 -2.97
CA THR A 8 -3.02 4.73 -2.38
C THR A 8 -2.89 3.63 -1.34
N ALA A 9 -3.80 3.64 -0.37
CA ALA A 9 -4.01 2.55 0.59
C ALA A 9 -5.49 2.17 0.57
N GLY A 10 -5.77 0.91 0.26
CA GLY A 10 -7.09 0.32 0.26
C GLY A 10 -7.45 -0.22 1.64
N LEU A 11 -8.59 0.21 2.17
CA LEU A 11 -9.14 -0.31 3.42
C LEU A 11 -10.26 -1.29 3.08
N VAL A 12 -9.99 -2.59 3.26
CA VAL A 12 -10.94 -3.67 2.95
C VAL A 12 -11.43 -4.29 4.25
N PHE A 13 -12.73 -4.14 4.52
CA PHE A 13 -13.37 -4.69 5.70
C PHE A 13 -14.21 -5.92 5.37
N ARG A 14 -14.13 -6.96 6.21
CA ARG A 14 -14.97 -8.15 6.12
C ARG A 14 -15.16 -8.75 7.52
N ASP A 15 -16.40 -9.04 7.89
CA ASP A 15 -16.75 -9.69 9.17
C ASP A 15 -16.14 -8.97 10.39
N GLY A 16 -16.15 -7.63 10.38
CA GLY A 16 -15.58 -6.79 11.43
C GLY A 16 -14.05 -6.76 11.48
N ARG A 17 -13.37 -7.35 10.49
CA ARG A 17 -11.91 -7.39 10.36
C ARG A 17 -11.44 -6.50 9.21
N LEU A 18 -10.24 -5.95 9.34
CA LEU A 18 -9.55 -5.17 8.31
C LEU A 18 -8.42 -5.99 7.69
N LEU A 19 -8.33 -6.02 6.36
CA LEU A 19 -7.25 -6.69 5.65
C LEU A 19 -5.94 -5.90 5.80
N ILE A 20 -4.89 -6.59 6.25
CA ILE A 20 -3.50 -6.13 6.24
C ILE A 20 -2.63 -7.18 5.55
N THR A 21 -1.57 -6.75 4.86
CA THR A 21 -0.63 -7.63 4.16
C THR A 21 0.74 -7.55 4.80
N GLN A 22 1.51 -8.64 4.77
CA GLN A 22 2.89 -8.64 5.22
C GLN A 22 3.82 -8.25 4.08
N ARG A 23 4.77 -7.34 4.35
CA ARG A 23 5.72 -6.87 3.34
C ARG A 23 6.69 -7.97 2.92
N PRO A 24 6.99 -8.12 1.62
CA PRO A 24 7.93 -9.11 1.13
C PRO A 24 9.35 -8.85 1.66
N SER A 25 10.17 -9.90 1.70
CA SER A 25 11.52 -9.87 2.26
C SER A 25 12.53 -9.01 1.49
N GLY A 26 12.24 -8.65 0.23
CA GLY A 26 13.18 -8.00 -0.70
C GLY A 26 12.98 -6.49 -0.89
N GLY A 27 12.37 -5.78 0.05
CA GLY A 27 12.12 -4.34 -0.07
C GLY A 27 12.01 -3.64 1.27
N ASP A 28 11.59 -2.37 1.28
CA ASP A 28 11.96 -1.43 2.35
C ASP A 28 11.81 -1.90 3.79
N LEU A 29 10.65 -1.97 4.42
CA LEU A 29 10.52 -2.50 5.78
C LEU A 29 10.07 -3.98 5.71
N PRO A 30 10.96 -4.97 5.53
CA PRO A 30 10.54 -6.34 5.27
C PRO A 30 9.84 -6.95 6.49
N GLY A 31 8.82 -7.78 6.26
CA GLY A 31 8.13 -8.53 7.31
C GLY A 31 7.19 -7.71 8.21
N LEU A 32 7.19 -6.37 8.10
CA LEU A 32 6.18 -5.52 8.76
C LEU A 32 4.82 -5.61 8.06
N TRP A 33 3.79 -5.08 8.71
CA TRP A 33 2.44 -5.00 8.18
C TRP A 33 2.25 -3.73 7.32
N GLU A 34 1.47 -3.85 6.25
CA GLU A 34 1.03 -2.73 5.40
C GLU A 34 -0.45 -2.88 4.99
N PHE A 35 -1.04 -1.79 4.50
CA PHE A 35 -2.33 -1.86 3.80
C PHE A 35 -2.10 -2.21 2.33
N PRO A 36 -2.99 -3.00 1.71
CA PRO A 36 -2.93 -3.23 0.28
C PRO A 36 -3.11 -1.90 -0.47
N GLY A 37 -2.39 -1.70 -1.57
CA GLY A 37 -2.40 -0.43 -2.29
C GLY A 37 -1.41 -0.40 -3.44
N GLY A 38 -1.09 0.80 -3.93
CA GLY A 38 -0.19 0.95 -5.07
C GLY A 38 0.27 2.38 -5.29
N LYS A 39 1.25 2.53 -6.19
CA LYS A 39 1.63 3.84 -6.72
C LYS A 39 0.57 4.24 -7.75
N CYS A 40 0.18 5.52 -7.73
CA CYS A 40 -0.67 6.09 -8.76
C CYS A 40 0.18 6.37 -10.01
N GLU A 41 -0.22 5.79 -11.14
CA GLU A 41 0.42 5.98 -12.43
C GLU A 41 -0.10 7.27 -13.11
N PRO A 42 0.68 7.85 -14.05
CA PRO A 42 0.29 9.08 -14.73
C PRO A 42 -1.06 8.93 -15.47
N GLY A 43 -2.00 9.82 -15.14
CA GLY A 43 -3.33 9.85 -15.77
C GLY A 43 -4.38 9.02 -15.04
N GLU A 44 -4.01 8.28 -13.99
CA GLU A 44 -4.99 7.62 -13.13
C GLU A 44 -5.69 8.62 -12.21
N THR A 45 -6.97 8.37 -11.94
CA THR A 45 -7.73 9.05 -10.89
C THR A 45 -7.65 8.26 -9.60
N LEU A 46 -7.54 8.97 -8.47
CA LEU A 46 -7.58 8.38 -7.13
C LEU A 46 -9.02 8.07 -6.68
#